data_AF-A0A383AME0-F1
#
_entry.id   AF-A0A383AME0-F1
#
_cell.length_a   1.000
_cell.length_b   1.000
_cell.length_c   1.000
_cell.angle_alpha   90.00
_cell.angle_beta   90.00
_cell.angle_gamma   90.00
#
_symmetry.space_group_name_H-M   'P 1'
#
loop_
_entity.id
_entity.type
_entity.pdbx_description
1 polymer ?
#
loop_
_entity_poly.entity_id
_entity_poly.type
_entity_poly.pdbx_seq_one_letter_code
_entity_poly.pdbx_strand_id
1 'polypeptide(L)'
;MPNAWILGAVTAVFVDAKDHVWVTHLPETLTPEETALVQEPPIGTCCVPAPVVIEFDPEGNVVQGWGDSSTQDVSEFPRNAHGLFVDHNDYVWVGTYRHHRVMKFTRDGQLVMTIGRY
;
A
#
# COMPACT_ATOMS: atom_id res chain seq x y z
N MET A 1 13.25 5.14 -4.64
CA MET A 1 12.69 3.95 -3.95
C MET A 1 13.35 2.69 -4.50
N PRO A 2 13.43 1.60 -3.75
CA PRO A 2 13.91 0.32 -4.28
C PRO A 2 13.05 -0.16 -5.46
N ASN A 3 13.57 -1.10 -6.25
CA ASN A 3 12.81 -1.80 -7.30
C ASN A 3 12.15 -0.92 -8.37
N ALA A 4 12.72 0.28 -8.64
CA ALA A 4 12.13 1.28 -9.54
C ALA A 4 10.69 1.68 -9.17
N TRP A 5 10.34 1.58 -7.89
CA TRP A 5 9.02 1.88 -7.41
C TRP A 5 8.70 3.37 -7.49
N ILE A 6 7.44 3.66 -7.82
CA ILE A 6 6.83 4.98 -7.70
C ILE A 6 5.52 4.90 -6.92
N LEU A 7 5.17 6.02 -6.29
CA LEU A 7 3.92 6.18 -5.57
C LEU A 7 2.92 6.92 -6.45
N GLY A 8 1.69 6.44 -6.45
CA GLY A 8 0.53 7.25 -6.84
C GLY A 8 0.14 8.23 -5.73
N ALA A 9 -1.13 8.62 -5.68
CA ALA A 9 -1.61 9.53 -4.65
C ALA A 9 -1.43 8.91 -3.26
N VAL A 10 -0.64 9.55 -2.40
CA VAL A 10 -0.49 9.18 -0.99
C VAL A 10 -1.74 9.61 -0.23
N THR A 11 -2.37 8.67 0.46
CA THR A 11 -3.66 8.89 1.13
C THR A 11 -3.58 8.87 2.64
N ALA A 12 -2.57 8.21 3.21
CA ALA A 12 -2.35 8.23 4.65
C ALA A 12 -0.87 8.07 4.97
N VAL A 13 -0.48 8.65 6.10
CA VAL A 13 0.82 8.48 6.74
C VAL A 13 0.60 8.25 8.24
N PHE A 14 1.37 7.36 8.84
CA PHE A 14 1.35 7.09 10.28
C PHE A 14 2.75 6.80 10.80
N VAL A 15 3.08 7.24 12.01
CA VAL A 15 4.33 6.90 12.69
C VAL A 15 4.00 5.96 13.84
N ASP A 16 4.58 4.76 13.84
CA ASP A 16 4.30 3.75 14.85
C ASP A 16 5.21 3.88 16.09
N ALA A 17 5.03 2.97 17.05
CA ALA A 17 5.80 2.97 18.30
C ALA A 17 7.29 2.64 18.14
N LYS A 18 7.74 2.25 16.93
CA LYS A 18 9.14 1.97 16.58
C LYS A 18 9.77 3.15 15.83
N ASP A 19 9.08 4.28 15.73
CA ASP A 19 9.42 5.43 14.88
C ASP A 19 9.44 5.09 13.37
N HIS A 20 8.81 3.98 12.97
CA HIS A 20 8.69 3.63 11.56
C HIS A 20 7.54 4.40 10.92
N VAL A 21 7.78 4.91 9.72
CA VAL A 21 6.80 5.63 8.92
C VAL A 21 6.06 4.66 8.02
N TRP A 22 4.75 4.61 8.14
CA TRP A 22 3.86 3.82 7.32
C TRP A 22 3.12 4.72 6.34
N VAL A 23 3.03 4.29 5.08
CA VAL A 23 2.36 5.02 4.01
C VAL A 23 1.36 4.11 3.31
N THR A 24 0.16 4.63 3.04
CA THR A 24 -0.72 4.07 1.99
C THR A 24 -0.72 4.99 0.79
N HIS A 25 -0.68 4.42 -0.40
CA HIS A 25 -0.91 5.17 -1.64
C HIS A 25 -1.88 4.45 -2.57
N LEU A 26 -2.28 5.13 -3.64
CA LEU A 26 -3.18 4.60 -4.66
C LEU A 26 -2.43 4.28 -5.95
N PRO A 27 -1.97 3.04 -6.17
CA PRO A 27 -1.40 2.63 -7.46
C PRO A 27 -2.33 2.92 -8.65
N GLU A 28 -3.65 2.87 -8.44
CA GLU A 28 -4.66 3.10 -9.48
C GLU A 28 -4.73 4.53 -10.03
N THR A 29 -4.07 5.49 -9.38
CA THR A 29 -3.96 6.86 -9.91
C THR A 29 -2.80 7.04 -10.88
N LEU A 30 -1.93 6.04 -11.00
CA LEU A 30 -0.78 6.10 -11.89
C LEU A 30 -1.18 5.87 -13.34
N THR A 31 -0.57 6.60 -14.26
CA THR A 31 -0.80 6.43 -15.70
C THR A 31 0.09 5.33 -16.28
N PRO A 32 -0.24 4.81 -17.48
CA PRO A 32 0.63 3.89 -18.21
C PRO A 32 2.04 4.44 -18.46
N GLU A 33 2.18 5.75 -18.69
CA GLU A 33 3.47 6.41 -18.90
C GLU A 33 4.30 6.49 -17.60
N GLU A 34 3.66 6.69 -16.46
CA GLU A 34 4.33 6.66 -15.15
C GLU A 34 4.78 5.24 -14.80
N THR A 35 4.01 4.23 -15.20
CA THR A 35 4.28 2.80 -14.97
C THR A 35 4.85 2.11 -16.21
N ALA A 36 5.66 2.85 -16.98
CA ALA A 36 6.11 2.45 -18.31
C ALA A 36 6.92 1.14 -18.37
N LEU A 37 7.53 0.70 -17.27
CA LEU A 37 8.31 -0.55 -17.20
C LEU A 37 7.43 -1.81 -17.20
N VAL A 38 6.20 -1.71 -16.68
CA VAL A 38 5.26 -2.84 -16.59
C VAL A 38 4.24 -2.89 -17.73
N GLN A 39 4.38 -2.00 -18.73
CA GLN A 39 3.55 -2.05 -19.94
C GLN A 39 3.97 -3.22 -20.85
N GLU A 40 3.07 -3.68 -21.70
CA GLU A 40 3.34 -4.74 -22.68
C GLU A 40 3.11 -4.24 -24.13
N PRO A 41 4.18 -4.01 -24.93
CA PRO A 41 5.60 -4.08 -24.56
C PRO A 41 6.02 -2.91 -23.64
N PRO A 42 7.14 -3.04 -22.89
CA PRO A 42 7.63 -1.95 -22.05
C PRO A 42 7.92 -0.70 -22.90
N ILE A 43 7.41 0.45 -22.46
CA ILE A 43 7.55 1.73 -23.17
C ILE A 43 8.59 2.66 -22.53
N GLY A 44 9.24 2.22 -21.45
CA GLY A 44 10.27 2.96 -20.74
C GLY A 44 11.15 2.05 -19.87
N THR A 45 12.22 2.60 -19.32
CA THR A 45 13.18 1.88 -18.45
C THR A 45 12.78 1.89 -16.96
N CYS A 46 11.76 2.67 -16.63
CA CYS A 46 11.10 2.84 -15.34
C CYS A 46 9.61 3.11 -15.66
N CYS A 47 8.63 2.91 -14.78
CA CYS A 47 8.70 2.53 -13.37
C CYS A 47 7.67 1.45 -13.05
N VAL A 48 7.68 0.97 -11.81
CA VAL A 48 6.72 -0.03 -11.30
C VAL A 48 5.90 0.61 -10.17
N PRO A 49 4.58 0.37 -10.07
CA PRO A 49 3.84 0.76 -8.88
C PRO A 49 4.45 0.12 -7.63
N ALA A 50 4.64 0.91 -6.57
CA ALA A 50 4.96 0.34 -5.27
C ALA A 50 3.76 -0.45 -4.70
N PRO A 51 3.98 -1.31 -3.69
CA PRO A 51 2.89 -1.92 -2.94
C PRO A 51 2.02 -0.86 -2.25
N VAL A 52 0.72 -1.15 -2.10
CA VAL A 52 -0.28 -0.23 -1.53
C VAL A 52 0.13 0.30 -0.16
N VAL A 53 0.69 -0.57 0.70
CA VAL A 53 1.19 -0.21 2.02
C VAL A 53 2.70 -0.41 2.07
N ILE A 54 3.41 0.60 2.58
CA ILE A 54 4.87 0.62 2.67
C ILE A 54 5.27 1.09 4.06
N GLU A 55 6.27 0.42 4.61
CA GLU A 55 6.90 0.76 5.89
C GLU A 55 8.33 1.25 5.63
N PHE A 56 8.68 2.37 6.24
CA PHE A 56 10.00 2.96 6.23
C PHE A 56 10.57 3.02 7.65
N ASP A 57 11.88 2.81 7.79
CA ASP A 57 12.60 3.07 9.03
C ASP A 57 12.84 4.60 9.21
N PRO A 58 13.32 5.05 10.39
CA PRO A 58 13.61 6.47 10.64
C PRO A 58 14.66 7.08 9.69
N GLU A 59 15.53 6.25 9.12
CA GLU A 59 16.54 6.66 8.14
C GLU A 59 15.96 6.79 6.72
N GLY A 60 14.70 6.41 6.50
CA GLY A 60 13.99 6.48 5.23
C GLY A 60 14.21 5.30 4.31
N ASN A 61 14.80 4.20 4.79
CA ASN A 61 14.90 2.96 4.05
C ASN A 61 13.56 2.22 4.06
N VAL A 62 13.23 1.55 2.96
CA VAL A 62 12.06 0.67 2.92
C VAL A 62 12.37 -0.59 3.73
N VAL A 63 11.57 -0.84 4.77
CA VAL A 63 11.62 -2.05 5.58
C VAL A 63 10.82 -3.16 4.90
N GLN A 64 9.60 -2.83 4.46
CA GLN A 64 8.72 -3.76 3.73
C GLN A 64 7.64 -3.01 2.97
N GLY A 65 6.97 -3.73 2.08
CA GLY A 65 5.73 -3.27 1.45
C GLY A 65 4.88 -4.45 1.02
N TRP A 66 3.56 -4.28 1.09
CA TRP A 66 2.58 -5.31 0.76
C TRP A 66 1.30 -4.69 0.18
N GLY A 67 0.51 -5.52 -0.51
CA GLY A 67 -0.64 -5.06 -1.29
C GLY A 67 -0.27 -4.81 -2.75
N ASP A 68 -0.54 -5.75 -3.65
CA ASP A 68 -0.43 -5.57 -5.09
C ASP A 68 -1.82 -5.41 -5.71
N SER A 69 -2.11 -4.19 -6.17
CA SER A 69 -3.40 -3.83 -6.74
C SER A 69 -3.69 -4.51 -8.09
N SER A 70 -2.67 -5.08 -8.75
CA SER A 70 -2.79 -5.74 -10.05
C SER A 70 -3.09 -7.24 -9.94
N THR A 71 -2.72 -7.88 -8.84
CA THR A 71 -2.83 -9.35 -8.68
C THR A 71 -3.74 -9.79 -7.53
N GLN A 72 -4.00 -8.95 -6.53
CA GLN A 72 -4.69 -9.38 -5.32
C GLN A 72 -6.21 -9.13 -5.33
N ASP A 73 -6.94 -10.08 -4.74
CA ASP A 73 -8.39 -10.01 -4.58
C ASP A 73 -8.76 -8.88 -3.59
N VAL A 74 -9.69 -8.01 -4.01
CA VAL A 74 -10.19 -6.89 -3.19
C VAL A 74 -10.99 -7.32 -1.95
N SER A 75 -11.35 -8.60 -1.85
CA SER A 75 -11.88 -9.19 -0.62
C SER A 75 -10.81 -9.43 0.44
N GLU A 76 -9.56 -9.62 0.03
CA GLU A 76 -8.44 -9.90 0.93
C GLU A 76 -7.51 -8.68 1.11
N PHE A 77 -7.48 -7.76 0.14
CA PHE A 77 -6.61 -6.59 0.17
C PHE A 77 -7.33 -5.25 -0.07
N PRO A 78 -6.81 -4.14 0.52
CA PRO A 78 -7.47 -2.85 0.43
C PRO A 78 -7.18 -2.22 -0.93
N ARG A 79 -8.23 -2.02 -1.74
CA ARG A 79 -8.18 -1.17 -2.92
C ARG A 79 -8.83 0.17 -2.61
N ASN A 80 -8.26 1.27 -3.12
CA ASN A 80 -8.59 2.65 -2.71
C ASN A 80 -8.42 2.85 -1.19
N ALA A 81 -7.21 2.61 -0.68
CA ALA A 81 -6.88 2.87 0.73
C ALA A 81 -6.92 4.38 1.04
N HIS A 82 -7.52 4.77 2.16
CA HIS A 82 -7.74 6.17 2.56
C HIS A 82 -7.32 6.50 4.00
N GLY A 83 -7.04 5.49 4.81
CA GLY A 83 -6.62 5.67 6.20
C GLY A 83 -5.70 4.54 6.61
N LEU A 84 -4.78 4.85 7.51
CA LEU A 84 -3.76 3.94 8.01
C LEU A 84 -3.53 4.20 9.49
N PHE A 85 -3.50 3.13 10.28
CA PHE A 85 -3.22 3.20 11.70
C PHE A 85 -2.53 1.91 12.13
N VAL A 86 -1.45 2.01 12.91
CA VAL A 86 -0.78 0.84 13.51
C VAL A 86 -1.12 0.81 14.99
N ASP A 87 -1.74 -0.27 15.45
CA ASP A 87 -2.15 -0.41 16.85
C ASP A 87 -1.02 -0.87 17.77
N HIS A 88 -1.27 -0.85 19.08
CA HIS A 88 -0.29 -1.21 20.11
C HIS A 88 0.12 -2.70 20.10
N ASN A 89 -0.56 -3.55 19.33
CA ASN A 89 -0.20 -4.96 19.12
C ASN A 89 0.46 -5.17 17.73
N ASP A 90 0.98 -4.12 17.10
CA ASP A 90 1.61 -4.15 15.78
C ASP A 90 0.67 -4.55 14.62
N TYR A 91 -0.66 -4.48 14.80
CA TYR A 91 -1.57 -4.69 13.68
C TYR A 91 -1.77 -3.41 12.88
N VAL A 92 -1.84 -3.58 11.56
CA VAL A 92 -2.03 -2.49 10.61
C VAL A 92 -3.48 -2.42 10.18
N TRP A 93 -4.12 -1.29 10.40
CA TRP A 93 -5.52 -1.03 10.07
C TRP A 93 -5.60 -0.12 8.85
N VAL A 94 -6.33 -0.56 7.83
CA VAL A 94 -6.51 0.18 6.59
C VAL A 94 -7.98 0.40 6.30
N GLY A 95 -8.36 1.67 6.12
CA GLY A 95 -9.69 2.06 5.66
C GLY A 95 -9.75 2.13 4.14
N THR A 96 -10.80 1.58 3.53
CA THR A 96 -11.03 1.63 2.07
C THR A 96 -12.20 2.55 1.72
N TYR A 97 -12.05 3.36 0.68
CA TYR A 97 -13.12 4.27 0.24
C TYR A 97 -14.22 3.53 -0.53
N ARG A 98 -13.88 2.88 -1.65
CA ARG A 98 -14.88 2.29 -2.56
C ARG A 98 -15.60 1.06 -2.00
N HIS A 99 -14.99 0.36 -1.05
CA HIS A 99 -15.53 -0.90 -0.54
C HIS A 99 -16.22 -0.79 0.81
N HIS A 100 -16.23 0.40 1.43
CA HIS A 100 -16.83 0.64 2.76
C HIS A 100 -16.35 -0.35 3.83
N ARG A 101 -15.06 -0.71 3.79
CA ARG A 101 -14.42 -1.65 4.71
C ARG A 101 -13.30 -1.01 5.49
N VAL A 102 -13.16 -1.48 6.73
CA VAL A 102 -11.94 -1.34 7.53
C VAL A 102 -11.32 -2.74 7.66
N MET A 103 -10.07 -2.88 7.27
CA MET A 103 -9.36 -4.14 7.23
C MET A 103 -8.19 -4.11 8.20
N LYS A 104 -8.00 -5.22 8.93
CA LYS A 104 -6.92 -5.39 9.91
C LYS A 104 -5.94 -6.43 9.37
N PHE A 105 -4.66 -6.08 9.36
CA PHE A 105 -3.57 -6.94 8.89
C PHE A 105 -2.56 -7.16 10.01
N THR A 106 -1.88 -8.30 9.98
CA THR A 106 -0.59 -8.46 10.65
C THR A 106 0.40 -7.44 10.09
N ARG A 107 1.50 -7.17 10.83
CA ARG A 107 2.53 -6.23 10.37
C ARG A 107 3.07 -6.58 8.98
N ASP A 108 3.21 -7.87 8.68
CA ASP A 108 3.69 -8.41 7.40
C ASP A 108 2.61 -8.55 6.31
N GLY A 109 1.39 -8.01 6.55
CA GLY A 109 0.37 -7.86 5.51
C GLY A 109 -0.61 -9.04 5.35
N GLN A 110 -0.69 -9.96 6.32
CA GLN A 110 -1.70 -11.03 6.30
C GLN A 110 -3.03 -10.51 6.85
N LEU A 111 -4.13 -10.73 6.13
CA LEU A 111 -5.46 -10.31 6.57
C LEU A 111 -5.90 -11.09 7.82
N VAL A 112 -6.27 -10.35 8.87
CA VAL A 112 -6.78 -10.90 10.14
C VAL A 112 -8.30 -10.80 10.20
N MET A 113 -8.85 -9.65 9.83
CA MET A 113 -10.30 -9.43 9.83
C MET A 113 -10.71 -8.25 8.95
N THR A 114 -11.99 -8.25 8.58
CA THR A 114 -12.65 -7.17 7.86
C THR A 114 -13.91 -6.73 8.61
N ILE A 115 -14.06 -5.42 8.79
CA ILE A 115 -15.27 -4.78 9.30
C ILE A 115 -15.95 -4.07 8.14
N GLY A 116 -17.25 -4.29 7.97
CA GLY A 116 -18.02 -3.79 6.83
C GLY A 116 -18.16 -4.84 5.74
N ARG A 117 -19.15 -4.63 4.88
CA ARG A 117 -19.42 -5.43 3.69
C ARG A 117 -19.73 -4.47 2.55
N TYR A 118 -19.47 -4.92 1.34
CA TYR A 118 -19.87 -4.20 0.14
C TYR A 118 -21.36 -4.39 -0.09
#